data_AF-A0AAV2H9J2-F1
#
_entry.id   AF-A0AAV2H9J2-F1
#
_cell.length_a   1.000
_cell.length_b   1.000
_cell.length_c   1.000
_cell.angle_alpha   90.00
_cell.angle_beta   90.00
_cell.angle_gamma   90.00
#
_symmetry.space_group_name_H-M   'P 1'
#
loop_
_entity.id
_entity.type
_entity.pdbx_description
1 polymer ?
#
loop_
_entity_poly.entity_id
_entity_poly.type
_entity_poly.pdbx_seq_one_letter_code
_entity_poly.pdbx_strand_id
1 'polypeptide(L)'
;GQVEKSLEDARKARTICPKWGKAYLREGVALQELGRHGDALAAFACGLGQEPANTQLLDGLVEAALNSPLKEKLEPTFHQLEKFGLKSSPFVIIAVIGQELVAAGHFSAAVTILEAALKVGTCSLKLRGSVFSALSS
;
A
#
# COMPACT_ATOMS: atom_id res chain seq x y z
N GLY A 1 24.44 -2.74 2.12
CA GLY A 1 24.70 -1.69 1.11
C GLY A 1 24.22 -0.32 1.58
N GLN A 2 24.19 0.65 0.68
CA GLN A 2 23.69 2.01 0.95
C GLN A 2 22.16 2.05 1.13
N VAL A 3 21.46 1.13 0.47
CA VAL A 3 19.99 1.00 0.51
C VAL A 3 19.49 0.59 1.90
N GLU A 4 20.19 -0.31 2.58
CA GLU A 4 19.84 -0.79 3.92
C GLU A 4 20.01 0.30 4.98
N LYS A 5 21.00 1.19 4.81
CA LYS A 5 21.14 2.39 5.64
C LYS A 5 19.97 3.35 5.42
N SER A 6 19.58 3.57 4.15
CA SER A 6 18.40 4.38 3.80
C SER A 6 17.12 3.83 4.42
N LEU A 7 16.95 2.51 4.41
CA LEU A 7 15.84 1.83 5.06
C LEU A 7 15.84 2.07 6.58
N GLU A 8 17.00 1.95 7.23
CA GLU A 8 17.12 2.17 8.67
C GLU A 8 16.81 3.63 9.05
N ASP A 9 17.32 4.60 8.27
CA ASP A 9 17.06 6.02 8.47
C ASP A 9 15.57 6.35 8.28
N ALA A 10 14.92 5.76 7.26
CA ALA A 10 13.49 5.93 7.04
C ALA A 10 12.67 5.39 8.23
N ARG A 11 13.03 4.23 8.78
CA ARG A 11 12.38 3.63 9.96
C ARG A 11 12.58 4.46 11.23
N LYS A 12 13.79 4.98 11.45
CA LYS A 12 14.06 5.91 12.56
C LYS A 12 13.21 7.17 12.41
N ALA A 13 13.17 7.77 11.22
CA ALA A 13 12.36 8.94 10.95
C ALA A 13 10.87 8.69 11.21
N ARG A 14 10.34 7.53 10.79
CA ARG A 14 8.98 7.10 11.08
C ARG A 14 8.71 6.96 12.58
N THR A 15 9.68 6.47 13.35
CA THR A 15 9.56 6.33 14.80
C THR A 15 9.50 7.69 15.49
N ILE A 16 10.28 8.66 15.01
CA ILE A 16 10.34 10.02 15.55
C ILE A 16 9.09 10.83 15.15
N CYS A 17 8.66 10.72 13.88
CA CYS A 17 7.50 11.41 13.35
C CYS A 17 6.58 10.44 12.59
N PRO A 18 5.68 9.73 13.29
CA PRO A 18 4.81 8.73 12.67
C PRO A 18 3.84 9.26 11.63
N LYS A 19 3.60 10.58 11.58
CA LYS A 19 2.72 11.20 10.59
C LYS A 19 3.45 11.69 9.34
N TRP A 20 4.78 11.56 9.29
CA TRP A 20 5.56 12.09 8.20
C TRP A 20 5.55 11.14 7.00
N GLY A 21 4.67 11.36 6.02
CA GLY A 21 4.53 10.46 4.87
C GLY A 21 5.81 10.28 4.05
N LYS A 22 6.71 11.27 4.02
CA LYS A 22 8.01 11.12 3.35
C LYS A 22 8.90 10.03 3.98
N ALA A 23 8.75 9.73 5.27
CA ALA A 23 9.46 8.60 5.88
C ALA A 23 9.00 7.27 5.26
N TYR A 24 7.69 7.09 5.14
CA TYR A 24 7.08 5.91 4.52
C TYR A 24 7.43 5.80 3.03
N LEU A 25 7.45 6.93 2.32
CA LEU A 25 7.84 6.96 0.90
C LEU A 25 9.27 6.45 0.73
N ARG A 26 10.21 6.95 1.55
CA ARG A 26 11.62 6.53 1.52
C ARG A 26 11.79 5.07 1.94
N GLU A 27 11.05 4.63 2.95
CA GLU A 27 11.03 3.23 3.38
C GLU A 27 10.55 2.31 2.24
N GLY A 28 9.44 2.66 1.58
CA GLY A 28 8.89 1.89 0.45
C GLY A 28 9.86 1.80 -0.72
N VAL A 29 10.45 2.92 -1.15
CA VAL A 29 11.44 2.95 -2.24
C VAL A 29 12.67 2.08 -1.90
N ALA A 30 13.22 2.22 -0.69
CA ALA A 30 14.35 1.39 -0.27
C ALA A 30 13.99 -0.11 -0.24
N LEU A 31 12.76 -0.46 0.15
CA LEU A 31 12.29 -1.85 0.15
C LEU A 31 12.09 -2.40 -1.28
N GLN A 32 11.65 -1.57 -2.23
CA GLN A 32 11.60 -1.95 -3.65
C GLN A 32 12.99 -2.27 -4.19
N GLU A 33 13.98 -1.41 -3.92
CA GLU A 33 15.37 -1.62 -4.35
C GLU A 33 15.99 -2.89 -3.74
N LEU A 34 15.53 -3.30 -2.55
CA LEU A 34 15.91 -4.56 -1.91
C LEU A 34 15.12 -5.79 -2.40
N GLY A 35 14.18 -5.62 -3.34
CA GLY A 35 13.30 -6.70 -3.82
C GLY A 35 12.24 -7.17 -2.81
N ARG A 36 12.05 -6.43 -1.72
CA ARG A 36 11.10 -6.77 -0.64
C ARG A 36 9.71 -6.20 -0.95
N HIS A 37 9.10 -6.67 -2.02
CA HIS A 37 7.87 -6.10 -2.57
C HIS A 37 6.71 -6.01 -1.55
N GLY A 38 6.43 -7.09 -0.80
CA GLY A 38 5.35 -7.08 0.20
C GLY A 38 5.53 -6.02 1.29
N ASP A 39 6.77 -5.87 1.77
CA ASP A 39 7.10 -4.86 2.78
C ASP A 39 7.02 -3.44 2.20
N ALA A 40 7.42 -3.25 0.94
CA ALA A 40 7.32 -1.96 0.26
C ALA A 40 5.86 -1.52 0.15
N LEU A 41 4.98 -2.42 -0.30
CA LEU A 41 3.53 -2.16 -0.39
C LEU A 41 2.95 -1.78 0.99
N ALA A 42 3.34 -2.51 2.04
CA ALA A 42 2.91 -2.21 3.39
C ALA A 42 3.39 -0.83 3.87
N ALA A 43 4.63 -0.44 3.55
CA ALA A 43 5.17 0.87 3.91
C ALA A 43 4.39 2.02 3.24
N PHE A 44 4.16 1.94 1.92
CA PHE A 44 3.37 2.96 1.22
C PHE A 44 1.93 3.02 1.72
N ALA A 45 1.27 1.87 1.89
CA ALA A 45 -0.09 1.81 2.42
C ALA A 45 -0.19 2.41 3.83
N CYS A 46 0.75 2.08 4.74
CA CYS A 46 0.81 2.68 6.07
C CYS A 46 0.97 4.20 6.01
N GLY A 47 1.81 4.70 5.10
CA GLY A 47 1.98 6.14 4.87
C GLY A 47 0.68 6.81 4.44
N LEU A 48 -0.06 6.20 3.52
CA LEU A 48 -1.38 6.69 3.10
C LEU A 48 -2.39 6.64 4.25
N GLY A 49 -2.28 5.68 5.17
CA GLY A 49 -3.06 5.66 6.40
C GLY A 49 -2.79 6.85 7.32
N GLN A 50 -1.65 7.53 7.19
CA GLN A 50 -1.32 8.76 7.92
C GLN A 50 -1.66 10.02 7.11
N GLU A 51 -1.36 10.00 5.81
CA GLU A 51 -1.60 11.09 4.87
C GLU A 51 -2.36 10.59 3.63
N PRO A 52 -3.70 10.44 3.71
CA PRO A 52 -4.48 9.90 2.60
C PRO A 52 -4.42 10.74 1.32
N ALA A 53 -4.22 12.05 1.44
CA ALA A 53 -4.14 12.96 0.31
C ALA A 53 -2.75 13.02 -0.36
N ASN A 54 -1.77 12.25 0.14
CA ASN A 54 -0.41 12.27 -0.38
C ASN A 54 -0.32 11.45 -1.68
N THR A 55 -0.34 12.14 -2.82
CA THR A 55 -0.31 11.52 -4.14
C THR A 55 0.99 10.76 -4.41
N GLN A 56 2.13 11.24 -3.88
CA GLN A 56 3.42 10.57 -4.08
C GLN A 56 3.43 9.16 -3.46
N LEU A 57 2.78 8.99 -2.31
CA LEU A 57 2.63 7.68 -1.68
C LEU A 57 1.68 6.77 -2.45
N LEU A 58 0.62 7.34 -3.05
CA LEU A 58 -0.32 6.59 -3.87
C LEU A 58 0.35 6.09 -5.16
N ASP A 59 1.06 6.97 -5.84
CA ASP A 59 1.82 6.65 -7.05
C ASP A 59 2.89 5.59 -6.75
N GLY A 60 3.64 5.76 -5.65
CA GLY A 60 4.63 4.79 -5.19
C GLY A 60 4.03 3.42 -4.86
N LEU A 61 2.84 3.38 -4.25
CA LEU A 61 2.13 2.13 -3.99
C LEU A 61 1.72 1.41 -5.29
N VAL A 62 1.16 2.14 -6.25
CA VAL A 62 0.75 1.57 -7.56
C VAL A 62 1.97 1.07 -8.34
N GLU A 63 3.04 1.87 -8.37
CA GLU A 63 4.29 1.48 -9.02
C GLU A 63 4.89 0.24 -8.37
N ALA A 64 4.98 0.20 -7.04
CA ALA A 64 5.49 -0.97 -6.32
C ALA A 64 4.66 -2.23 -6.58
N ALA A 65 3.34 -2.09 -6.71
CA ALA A 65 2.45 -3.19 -7.03
C ALA A 65 2.68 -3.72 -8.45
N LEU A 66 2.81 -2.81 -9.43
CA LEU A 66 3.10 -3.16 -10.83
C LEU A 66 4.53 -3.67 -11.06
N ASN A 67 5.46 -3.37 -10.15
CA ASN A 67 6.82 -3.90 -10.15
C ASN A 67 6.99 -5.16 -9.29
N SER A 68 5.89 -5.71 -8.76
CA SER A 68 5.89 -6.93 -7.94
C SER A 68 5.40 -8.15 -8.75
N PRO A 69 5.55 -9.38 -8.23
CA PRO A 69 4.95 -10.57 -8.82
C PRO A 69 3.42 -10.53 -8.96
N LEU A 70 2.74 -9.56 -8.32
CA LEU A 70 1.29 -9.36 -8.44
C LEU A 70 0.87 -8.64 -9.71
N LYS A 71 1.82 -8.09 -10.49
CA LYS A 71 1.56 -7.27 -11.69
C LYS A 71 0.52 -7.90 -12.61
N GLU A 72 0.68 -9.17 -12.97
CA GLU A 72 -0.20 -9.84 -13.94
C GLU A 72 -1.68 -9.86 -13.49
N LYS A 73 -1.92 -9.93 -12.18
CA LYS A 73 -3.28 -9.91 -11.61
C LYS A 73 -3.82 -8.49 -11.43
N LEU A 74 -2.94 -7.54 -11.06
CA LEU A 74 -3.34 -6.18 -10.72
C LEU A 74 -3.49 -5.26 -11.93
N GLU A 75 -2.68 -5.46 -12.98
CA GLU A 75 -2.69 -4.63 -14.18
C GLU A 75 -4.08 -4.50 -14.83
N PRO A 76 -4.84 -5.57 -15.12
CA PRO A 76 -6.18 -5.43 -15.70
C PRO A 76 -7.14 -4.68 -14.76
N THR A 77 -7.01 -4.90 -13.45
CA THR A 77 -7.83 -4.23 -12.44
C THR A 77 -7.55 -2.73 -12.40
N PHE A 78 -6.28 -2.31 -12.45
CA PHE A 78 -5.93 -0.89 -12.50
C PHE A 78 -6.43 -0.20 -13.78
N HIS A 79 -6.35 -0.85 -14.93
CA HIS A 79 -6.94 -0.32 -16.17
C HIS A 79 -8.46 -0.13 -16.06
N GLN A 80 -9.16 -1.06 -15.38
CA GLN A 80 -10.59 -0.89 -15.12
C GLN A 80 -10.83 0.30 -14.17
N LEU A 81 -10.09 0.40 -13.07
CA LEU A 81 -10.23 1.52 -12.12
C LEU A 81 -10.00 2.88 -12.76
N GLU A 82 -9.06 2.97 -13.71
CA GLU A 82 -8.84 4.19 -14.49
C GLU A 82 -10.07 4.58 -15.30
N LYS A 83 -10.69 3.62 -16.00
CA LYS A 83 -11.92 3.86 -16.79
C LYS A 83 -13.09 4.33 -15.94
N PHE A 84 -13.17 3.86 -14.68
CA PHE A 84 -14.21 4.29 -13.73
C PHE A 84 -13.84 5.56 -12.94
N GLY A 85 -12.67 6.16 -13.18
CA GLY A 85 -12.23 7.35 -12.45
C GLY A 85 -11.89 7.10 -10.98
N LEU A 86 -11.65 5.83 -10.60
CA LEU A 86 -11.40 5.41 -9.21
C LEU A 86 -9.91 5.33 -8.86
N LYS A 87 -8.99 5.51 -9.83
CA LYS A 87 -7.54 5.38 -9.61
C LYS A 87 -6.98 6.37 -8.58
N SER A 88 -7.65 7.49 -8.37
CA SER A 88 -7.24 8.51 -7.39
C SER A 88 -7.74 8.23 -5.97
N SER A 89 -8.51 7.16 -5.75
CA SER A 89 -9.00 6.80 -4.42
C SER A 89 -7.97 5.93 -3.70
N PRO A 90 -7.29 6.44 -2.65
CA PRO A 90 -6.29 5.66 -1.93
C PRO A 90 -6.92 4.44 -1.27
N PHE A 91 -8.15 4.59 -0.75
CA PHE A 91 -8.88 3.47 -0.17
C PHE A 91 -9.05 2.31 -1.17
N VAL A 92 -9.54 2.60 -2.38
CA VAL A 92 -9.81 1.56 -3.39
C VAL A 92 -8.52 0.88 -3.80
N ILE A 93 -7.46 1.64 -4.07
CA ILE A 93 -6.16 1.10 -4.46
C ILE A 93 -5.58 0.19 -3.37
N ILE A 94 -5.54 0.66 -2.12
CA ILE A 94 -5.03 -0.12 -0.99
C ILE A 94 -5.87 -1.40 -0.78
N ALA A 95 -7.20 -1.30 -0.86
CA ALA A 95 -8.09 -2.44 -0.68
C ALA A 95 -7.87 -3.52 -1.76
N VAL A 96 -7.78 -3.13 -3.03
CA VAL A 96 -7.52 -4.05 -4.15
C VAL A 96 -6.20 -4.77 -3.98
N ILE A 97 -5.11 -4.04 -3.67
CA ILE A 97 -3.79 -4.64 -3.44
C ILE A 97 -3.82 -5.59 -2.24
N GLY A 98 -4.46 -5.18 -1.14
CA GLY A 98 -4.57 -5.99 0.07
C GLY A 98 -5.31 -7.30 -0.18
N GLN A 99 -6.42 -7.26 -0.92
CA GLN A 99 -7.21 -8.45 -1.28
C GLN A 99 -6.45 -9.39 -2.23
N GLU A 100 -5.71 -8.85 -3.20
CA GLU A 100 -4.87 -9.68 -4.07
C GLU A 100 -3.72 -10.34 -3.30
N LEU A 101 -3.16 -9.68 -2.29
CA LEU A 101 -2.17 -10.30 -1.41
C LEU A 101 -2.75 -11.44 -0.56
N VAL A 102 -3.99 -11.29 -0.06
CA VAL A 102 -4.72 -12.41 0.59
C VAL A 102 -4.87 -13.58 -0.39
N ALA A 103 -5.34 -13.32 -1.62
CA ALA A 103 -5.49 -14.35 -2.65
C ALA A 103 -4.16 -15.01 -3.05
N ALA A 104 -3.05 -14.29 -2.94
CA ALA A 104 -1.70 -14.79 -3.17
C ALA A 104 -1.08 -15.47 -1.93
N GLY A 105 -1.79 -15.58 -0.79
CA GLY A 105 -1.31 -16.20 0.45
C GLY A 105 -0.31 -15.37 1.26
N HIS A 106 -0.11 -14.09 0.91
CA HIS A 106 0.84 -13.18 1.58
C HIS A 106 0.19 -12.45 2.75
N PHE A 107 -0.25 -13.21 3.76
CA PHE A 107 -1.10 -12.70 4.85
C PHE A 107 -0.45 -11.59 5.69
N SER A 108 0.86 -11.65 5.95
CA SER A 108 1.56 -10.67 6.79
C SER A 108 1.49 -9.24 6.22
N ALA A 109 1.78 -9.09 4.92
CA ALA A 109 1.66 -7.82 4.22
C ALA A 109 0.18 -7.45 4.00
N ALA A 110 -0.67 -8.43 3.65
CA ALA A 110 -2.08 -8.20 3.37
C ALA A 110 -2.83 -7.54 4.54
N VAL A 111 -2.66 -8.08 5.76
CA VAL A 111 -3.30 -7.54 6.96
C VAL A 111 -2.89 -6.08 7.18
N THR A 112 -1.60 -5.79 7.11
CA THR A 112 -1.06 -4.42 7.30
C THR A 112 -1.66 -3.43 6.29
N ILE A 113 -1.78 -3.85 5.03
CA ILE A 113 -2.31 -3.04 3.94
C ILE A 113 -3.81 -2.83 4.11
N LEU A 114 -4.59 -3.87 4.42
CA LEU A 114 -6.03 -3.77 4.65
C LEU A 114 -6.36 -2.92 5.89
N GLU A 115 -5.59 -3.01 6.96
CA GLU A 115 -5.69 -2.11 8.11
C GLU A 115 -5.44 -0.64 7.72
N ALA A 116 -4.47 -0.39 6.83
CA ALA A 116 -4.23 0.95 6.32
C ALA A 116 -5.40 1.46 5.46
N ALA A 117 -6.05 0.60 4.66
CA ALA A 117 -7.28 0.96 3.94
C ALA A 117 -8.37 1.39 4.92
N LEU A 118 -8.56 0.66 6.03
CA LEU A 118 -9.54 1.03 7.06
C LEU A 118 -9.21 2.37 7.73
N LYS A 119 -7.93 2.71 7.90
CA LYS A 119 -7.48 4.03 8.42
C LYS A 119 -7.75 5.17 7.44
N VAL A 120 -7.49 4.96 6.14
CA VAL A 120 -7.84 5.92 5.08
C VAL A 120 -9.34 6.16 5.05
N GLY A 121 -10.12 5.08 5.18
CA GLY A 121 -11.58 5.12 5.22
C GLY A 121 -12.24 5.35 3.85
N THR A 122 -13.54 5.11 3.79
CA THR A 122 -14.39 5.37 2.62
C THR A 122 -15.81 5.62 3.07
N CYS A 123 -16.56 6.43 2.31
CA CYS A 123 -18.00 6.62 2.53
C CYS A 123 -18.82 5.40 2.08
N SER A 124 -18.23 4.48 1.29
CA SER A 124 -18.93 3.29 0.82
C SER A 124 -18.90 2.17 1.87
N LEU A 125 -20.03 1.97 2.55
CA LEU A 125 -20.19 0.88 3.52
C LEU A 125 -19.95 -0.51 2.90
N LYS A 126 -20.31 -0.70 1.62
CA LYS A 126 -20.08 -1.97 0.90
C LYS A 126 -18.60 -2.26 0.73
N LEU A 127 -17.82 -1.28 0.28
CA LEU A 127 -16.38 -1.44 0.09
C LEU A 127 -15.66 -1.63 1.42
N ARG A 128 -16.08 -0.88 2.46
CA ARG A 128 -15.55 -1.05 3.81
C ARG A 128 -15.85 -2.44 4.38
N GLY A 129 -17.08 -2.94 4.20
CA GLY A 129 -17.47 -4.29 4.62
C GLY A 129 -16.68 -5.39 3.93
N SER A 130 -16.40 -5.24 2.63
CA SER A 130 -15.58 -6.19 1.88
C SER A 130 -14.15 -6.32 2.43
N VAL A 131 -13.53 -5.20 2.84
CA VAL A 131 -12.21 -5.20 3.50
C VAL A 131 -12.27 -5.91 4.85
N PHE A 132 -13.32 -5.69 5.65
CA PHE A 132 -13.50 -6.40 6.93
C PHE A 132 -13.65 -7.92 6.73
N SER A 133 -14.45 -8.34 5.74
CA SER A 133 -14.58 -9.77 5.39
C SER A 133 -13.23 -10.39 5.02
N ALA A 134 -12.40 -9.67 4.26
CA ALA A 134 -11.07 -10.14 3.86
C ALA A 134 -10.09 -10.29 5.03
N LEU A 135 -10.25 -9.50 6.11
CA LEU A 135 -9.46 -9.62 7.33
C LEU A 135 -9.93 -10.74 8.27
N SER A 136 -11.18 -11.20 8.11
CA SER A 136 -11.79 -12.22 8.98
C SER A 136 -11.68 -13.64 8.41
N SER A 137 -11.19 -13.79 7.18
CA SER A 137 -11.05 -15.07 6.47
C SER A 137 -9.63 -15.62 6.58
#